data_AF-A0A1B6C6K1-F1
#
_entry.id   AF-A0A1B6C6K1-F1
#
_cell.length_a   1.000
_cell.length_b   1.000
_cell.length_c   1.000
_cell.angle_alpha   90.00
_cell.angle_beta   90.00
_cell.angle_gamma   90.00
#
_symmetry.space_group_name_H-M   'P 1'
#
loop_
_entity.id
_entity.type
_entity.pdbx_description
1 polymer ?
#
loop_
_entity_poly.entity_id
_entity_poly.type
_entity_poly.pdbx_seq_one_letter_code
_entity_poly.pdbx_strand_id
1 'polypeptide(L)'
;LLVTWQPSTPTSSTNGALVTGYAVYADGKKVTDVDSPTGDHALIDINKLLSLNPKQVTVRTKSRDNQSSDSVPTAIPTNILKGKHSSKEEERKQRDRYGTSVPAHMRHPHHHRTGQ
;
A
#
# COMPACT_ATOMS: atom_id res chain seq x y z
N LEU A 1 0.57 2.41 0.81
CA LEU A 1 0.68 3.76 0.19
C LEU A 1 0.61 4.79 1.30
N LEU A 2 1.60 5.68 1.41
CA LEU A 2 1.54 6.84 2.29
C LEU A 2 0.87 7.98 1.53
N VAL A 3 -0.15 8.59 2.12
CA VAL A 3 -0.80 9.80 1.62
C VAL A 3 -0.61 10.89 2.67
N THR A 4 -0.15 12.06 2.26
CA THR A 4 0.10 13.22 3.12
C THR A 4 -0.68 14.42 2.60
N TRP A 5 -1.14 15.29 3.50
CA TRP A 5 -1.87 16.52 3.17
C TRP A 5 -1.57 17.60 4.19
N GLN A 6 -1.90 18.85 3.86
CA GLN A 6 -1.84 19.96 4.81
C GLN A 6 -3.18 20.04 5.56
N PRO A 7 -3.20 19.90 6.90
CA PRO A 7 -4.42 20.10 7.68
C PRO A 7 -4.96 21.52 7.49
N SER A 8 -6.25 21.64 7.18
CA SER A 8 -6.92 22.95 7.19
C SER A 8 -6.96 23.49 8.61
N THR A 9 -6.62 24.76 8.81
CA THR A 9 -6.77 25.41 10.12
C THR A 9 -8.25 25.39 10.55
N PRO A 10 -8.55 25.27 11.85
CA PRO A 10 -9.93 25.19 12.34
C PRO A 10 -10.79 26.41 11.98
N THR A 11 -10.18 27.54 11.65
CA THR A 11 -10.85 28.77 11.18
C THR A 11 -11.04 28.85 9.66
N SER A 12 -10.43 27.93 8.89
CA SER A 12 -10.45 27.92 7.43
C SER A 12 -11.49 26.97 6.84
N SER A 13 -12.26 26.25 7.65
CA SER A 13 -13.37 25.45 7.11
C SER A 13 -14.46 26.41 6.61
N THR A 14 -14.84 26.30 5.34
CA THR A 14 -15.76 27.22 4.67
C THR A 14 -17.13 27.33 5.34
N ASN A 15 -17.45 26.40 6.26
CA ASN A 15 -18.73 26.30 6.93
C ASN A 15 -18.64 26.59 8.44
N GLY A 16 -17.47 27.02 8.95
CA GLY A 16 -17.25 27.29 10.39
C GLY A 16 -17.35 26.06 11.29
N ALA A 17 -17.50 24.86 10.71
CA ALA A 17 -17.61 23.62 11.46
C ALA A 17 -16.22 23.15 11.91
N LEU A 18 -16.14 22.67 13.15
CA LEU A 18 -14.91 22.11 13.71
C LEU A 18 -14.50 20.87 12.94
N VAL A 19 -13.21 20.83 12.57
CA VAL A 19 -12.61 19.65 11.95
C VAL A 19 -12.53 18.55 13.01
N THR A 20 -13.07 17.38 12.71
CA THR A 20 -12.97 16.18 13.55
C THR A 20 -11.94 15.19 13.00
N GLY A 21 -11.59 15.33 11.72
CA GLY A 21 -10.58 14.50 11.07
C GLY A 21 -10.64 14.55 9.55
N TYR A 22 -10.17 13.48 8.91
CA TYR A 22 -10.07 13.36 7.46
C TYR A 22 -10.52 11.99 6.97
N ALA A 23 -11.01 11.93 5.73
CA ALA A 23 -11.33 10.69 5.04
C ALA A 23 -10.62 10.67 3.69
N VAL A 24 -9.94 9.56 3.37
CA VAL A 24 -9.24 9.41 2.10
C VAL A 24 -10.06 8.50 1.19
N TYR A 25 -10.19 8.94 -0.05
CA TYR A 25 -10.94 8.26 -1.09
C TYR A 25 -10.01 7.89 -2.24
N ALA A 26 -10.27 6.75 -2.87
CA ALA A 26 -9.62 6.30 -4.09
C ALA A 26 -10.69 6.10 -5.16
N ASP A 27 -10.64 6.89 -6.23
CA ASP A 27 -11.70 6.96 -7.27
C ASP A 27 -13.12 7.00 -6.70
N GLY A 28 -13.34 7.82 -5.65
CA GLY A 28 -14.64 8.00 -5.00
C GLY A 28 -15.02 6.92 -3.97
N LYS A 29 -14.21 5.89 -3.77
CA LYS A 29 -14.41 4.88 -2.71
C LYS A 29 -13.59 5.22 -1.47
N LYS A 30 -14.23 5.25 -0.30
CA LYS A 30 -13.53 5.50 0.97
C LYS A 30 -12.59 4.34 1.28
N VAL A 31 -11.30 4.63 1.49
CA VAL A 31 -10.26 3.60 1.72
C VAL A 31 -9.65 3.68 3.12
N THR A 32 -9.63 4.87 3.73
CA THR A 32 -9.19 5.05 5.11
C THR A 32 -9.86 6.27 5.74
N ASP A 33 -9.82 6.31 7.06
CA ASP A 33 -10.39 7.35 7.89
C ASP A 33 -9.39 7.73 8.99
N VAL A 34 -9.33 9.01 9.33
CA VAL A 34 -8.42 9.58 10.32
C VAL A 34 -9.24 10.42 11.29
N ASP A 35 -9.31 10.01 12.56
CA ASP A 35 -10.00 10.71 13.64
C ASP A 35 -9.06 11.64 14.40
N SER A 36 -8.39 12.53 13.66
CA SER A 36 -7.53 13.56 14.24
C SER A 36 -7.67 14.85 13.45
N PRO A 37 -8.09 15.96 14.07
CA PRO A 37 -8.19 17.27 13.41
C PRO A 37 -6.86 17.79 12.86
N THR A 38 -5.75 17.28 13.39
CA THR A 38 -4.37 17.67 13.03
C THR A 38 -3.64 16.55 12.29
N GLY A 39 -4.30 15.43 12.01
CA GLY A 39 -3.72 14.35 11.22
C GLY A 39 -3.37 14.84 9.81
N ASP A 40 -2.12 14.70 9.42
CA ASP A 40 -1.55 15.17 8.16
C ASP A 40 -1.19 14.01 7.21
N HIS A 41 -1.43 12.77 7.63
CA HIS A 41 -1.10 11.60 6.83
C HIS A 41 -1.96 10.37 7.16
N ALA A 42 -1.97 9.41 6.24
CA ALA A 42 -2.49 8.07 6.46
C ALA A 42 -1.74 7.01 5.63
N LEU A 43 -1.68 5.81 6.18
CA LEU A 43 -1.20 4.61 5.48
C LEU A 43 -2.39 3.82 4.94
N ILE A 44 -2.37 3.56 3.64
CA ILE A 44 -3.37 2.73 2.96
C ILE A 44 -2.74 1.39 2.60
N ASP A 45 -3.42 0.30 2.96
CA ASP A 45 -3.05 -1.06 2.55
C ASP A 45 -3.08 -1.17 1.02
N ILE A 46 -1.96 -1.61 0.45
CA ILE A 46 -1.84 -1.75 -1.00
C ILE A 46 -2.79 -2.81 -1.54
N ASN A 47 -3.04 -3.89 -0.79
CA ASN A 47 -3.89 -4.99 -1.26
C ASN A 47 -5.33 -4.50 -1.51
N LYS A 48 -5.83 -3.59 -0.67
CA LYS A 48 -7.14 -2.94 -0.88
C LYS A 48 -7.16 -2.12 -2.17
N LEU A 49 -6.08 -1.41 -2.47
CA LEU A 49 -5.97 -0.61 -3.70
C LEU A 49 -5.83 -1.50 -4.94
N LEU A 50 -5.14 -2.64 -4.86
CA LEU A 50 -5.04 -3.59 -5.97
C LEU A 50 -6.41 -4.09 -6.43
N SER A 51 -7.30 -4.43 -5.48
CA SER A 51 -8.66 -4.86 -5.80
C SER A 51 -9.52 -3.75 -6.39
N LEU A 52 -9.24 -2.49 -6.06
CA LEU A 52 -9.97 -1.33 -6.56
C LEU A 52 -9.40 -0.79 -7.89
N ASN A 53 -8.12 -1.05 -8.15
CA ASN A 53 -7.31 -0.49 -9.24
C ASN A 53 -7.54 1.02 -9.49
N PRO A 54 -7.43 1.88 -8.45
CA PRO A 54 -7.76 3.29 -8.56
C PRO A 54 -6.68 4.08 -9.30
N LYS A 55 -7.07 5.17 -9.97
CA LYS A 55 -6.14 6.07 -10.67
C LYS A 55 -5.67 7.24 -9.81
N GLN A 56 -6.48 7.66 -8.86
CA GLN A 56 -6.22 8.85 -8.05
C GLN A 56 -6.75 8.70 -6.62
N VAL A 57 -6.16 9.50 -5.71
CA VAL A 57 -6.63 9.68 -4.34
C VAL A 57 -7.09 11.11 -4.11
N THR A 58 -8.13 11.27 -3.30
CA THR A 58 -8.61 12.56 -2.78
C THR A 58 -8.76 12.47 -1.27
N VAL A 59 -8.69 13.61 -0.59
CA VAL A 59 -8.92 13.74 0.85
C VAL A 59 -10.11 14.65 1.07
N ARG A 60 -10.98 14.30 2.02
CA ARG A 60 -12.07 15.13 2.51
C ARG A 60 -11.85 15.46 3.98
N THR A 61 -12.11 16.70 4.33
CA THR A 61 -12.15 17.15 5.73
C THR A 61 -13.49 16.72 6.34
N LYS A 62 -13.45 16.09 7.51
CA LYS A 62 -14.64 15.69 8.28
C LYS A 62 -14.94 16.74 9.33
N SER A 63 -16.22 17.03 9.52
CA SER A 63 -16.76 17.67 10.70
C SER A 63 -17.73 16.72 11.40
N ARG A 64 -18.42 17.18 12.45
CA ARG A 64 -19.37 16.36 13.22
C ARG A 64 -20.45 15.71 12.34
N ASP A 65 -21.05 16.49 11.45
CA ASP A 65 -22.24 16.10 10.70
C ASP A 65 -22.03 16.10 9.17
N ASN A 66 -20.90 16.62 8.70
CA ASN A 66 -20.64 16.84 7.27
C ASN A 66 -19.22 16.43 6.86
N GLN A 67 -19.00 16.42 5.54
CA GLN A 67 -17.68 16.37 4.94
C GLN A 67 -17.55 17.47 3.89
N SER A 68 -16.32 17.93 3.66
CA SER A 68 -16.02 18.83 2.55
C SER A 68 -16.17 18.13 1.20
N SER A 69 -16.11 18.91 0.12
CA SER A 69 -15.79 18.41 -1.21
C SER A 69 -14.42 17.73 -1.24
N ASP A 70 -14.16 16.97 -2.30
CA ASP A 70 -12.84 16.38 -2.55
C ASP A 70 -11.76 17.45 -2.71
N SER A 71 -10.57 17.15 -2.18
CA SER A 71 -9.35 17.89 -2.51
C SER A 71 -9.00 17.76 -4.00
N VAL A 72 -7.96 18.49 -4.42
CA VAL A 72 -7.34 18.25 -5.73
C VAL A 72 -6.91 16.77 -5.80
N PRO A 73 -7.31 16.03 -6.86
CA PRO A 73 -6.93 14.64 -7.00
C PRO A 73 -5.43 14.47 -7.20
N THR A 74 -4.85 13.47 -6.53
CA THR A 74 -3.45 13.10 -6.67
C THR A 74 -3.34 11.73 -7.33
N ALA A 75 -2.65 11.65 -8.47
CA ALA A 75 -2.50 10.41 -9.22
C ALA A 75 -1.69 9.37 -8.43
N ILE A 76 -2.11 8.10 -8.52
CA ILE A 76 -1.36 6.96 -7.95
C ILE A 76 -0.34 6.49 -9.00
N PRO A 77 0.97 6.47 -8.69
CA PRO A 77 1.97 5.93 -9.59
C PRO A 77 1.68 4.46 -9.95
N THR A 78 1.65 4.12 -11.24
CA THR A 78 1.25 2.77 -11.69
C THR A 78 2.13 1.65 -11.13
N ASN A 79 3.38 1.94 -10.80
CA ASN A 79 4.32 0.97 -10.22
C ASN A 79 3.93 0.56 -8.80
N ILE A 80 3.12 1.36 -8.10
CA ILE A 80 2.62 1.04 -6.75
C ILE A 80 1.56 -0.07 -6.83
N LEU A 81 0.69 -0.02 -7.85
CA LEU A 81 -0.40 -0.99 -8.06
C LEU A 81 0.02 -2.24 -8.86
N LYS A 82 1.20 -2.25 -9.46
CA LYS A 82 1.70 -3.47 -10.11
C LYS A 82 2.32 -4.45 -9.11
N GLY A 83 2.40 -4.06 -7.83
CA GLY A 83 3.22 -4.74 -6.83
C GLY A 83 4.70 -4.63 -7.20
N LYS A 84 5.59 -4.62 -6.21
CA LYS A 84 6.89 -5.22 -6.47
C LYS A 84 6.59 -6.68 -6.75
N HIS A 85 6.47 -7.06 -8.02
CA HIS A 85 6.78 -8.43 -8.40
C HIS A 85 8.25 -8.61 -8.01
N SER A 86 8.55 -8.95 -6.76
CA SER A 86 9.58 -9.96 -6.53
C SER A 86 8.98 -11.19 -7.19
N SER A 87 9.15 -11.25 -8.51
CA SER A 87 8.60 -12.31 -9.31
C SER A 87 9.15 -13.57 -8.67
N LYS A 88 8.30 -14.56 -8.37
CA LYS A 88 8.79 -15.88 -7.94
C LYS A 88 9.87 -16.41 -8.89
N GLU A 89 9.90 -15.89 -10.12
CA GLU A 89 10.92 -16.08 -11.14
C GLU A 89 12.27 -15.38 -10.86
N GLU A 90 12.30 -14.17 -10.29
CA GLU A 90 13.53 -13.56 -9.76
C GLU A 90 14.04 -14.34 -8.55
N GLU A 91 13.15 -14.74 -7.63
CA GLU A 91 13.53 -15.54 -6.46
C GLU A 91 13.97 -16.97 -6.86
N ARG A 92 13.34 -17.57 -7.90
CA ARG A 92 13.81 -18.81 -8.54
C ARG A 92 15.14 -18.60 -9.23
N LYS A 93 15.31 -17.56 -10.07
CA LYS A 93 16.59 -17.25 -10.74
C LYS A 93 17.70 -16.94 -9.75
N GLN A 94 17.38 -16.38 -8.59
CA GLN A 94 18.33 -16.11 -7.51
C GLN A 94 18.66 -17.41 -6.76
N ARG A 95 17.68 -18.28 -6.50
CA ARG A 95 17.94 -19.66 -6.02
C ARG A 95 18.70 -20.50 -7.04
N ASP A 96 18.54 -20.29 -8.34
CA ASP A 96 19.30 -20.99 -9.37
C ASP A 96 20.73 -20.42 -9.48
N ARG A 97 20.90 -19.10 -9.34
CA ARG A 97 22.22 -18.44 -9.35
C ARG A 97 23.04 -18.69 -8.08
N TYR A 98 22.40 -18.81 -6.93
CA TYR A 98 23.03 -19.11 -5.64
C TYR A 98 22.62 -20.50 -5.13
N GLY A 99 22.32 -21.41 -6.06
CA GLY A 99 21.83 -22.75 -5.79
C GLY A 99 22.69 -23.46 -4.76
N THR A 100 21.98 -23.98 -3.74
CA THR A 100 22.42 -24.93 -2.70
C THR A 100 23.91 -24.88 -2.38
N SER A 101 24.25 -24.44 -1.17
CA SER A 101 25.60 -24.41 -0.58
C SER A 101 26.32 -25.77 -0.47
N VAL A 102 25.85 -26.80 -1.19
CA VAL A 102 26.40 -28.14 -1.25
C VAL A 102 27.05 -28.33 -2.62
N PRO A 103 28.39 -28.25 -2.69
CA PRO A 103 29.15 -28.53 -3.89
C PRO A 103 28.85 -29.92 -4.46
N ALA A 104 28.98 -30.08 -5.77
CA ALA A 104 28.69 -31.34 -6.48
C ALA A 104 29.45 -32.56 -5.92
N HIS A 105 30.64 -32.36 -5.32
CA HIS A 105 31.44 -33.42 -4.72
C HIS A 105 30.87 -33.94 -3.37
N MET A 106 29.98 -33.18 -2.72
CA MET A 106 29.30 -33.59 -1.48
C MET A 106 27.97 -34.31 -1.74
N ARG A 107 27.49 -34.32 -2.98
CA ARG A 107 26.32 -35.13 -3.37
C ARG A 107 26.74 -36.59 -3.57
N HIS A 108 26.94 -37.30 -2.47
CA HIS A 108 27.11 -38.75 -2.52
C HIS A 108 25.75 -39.42 -2.81
N PRO A 109 25.62 -40.21 -3.88
CA PRO A 109 24.52 -41.15 -4.00
C PRO A 109 24.79 -42.31 -3.03
N HIS A 110 23.96 -42.46 -2.01
CA HIS A 110 23.90 -43.70 -1.25
C HIS A 110 23.40 -44.80 -2.20
N HIS A 111 24.33 -45.51 -2.85
CA HIS A 111 24.02 -46.80 -3.45
C HIS A 111 23.84 -47.81 -2.33
N HIS A 112 22.58 -48.16 -2.07
CA HIS A 112 22.26 -49.37 -1.31
C HIS A 112 22.71 -50.57 -2.14
N ARG A 113 23.82 -51.16 -1.70
CA ARG A 113 24.38 -52.43 -2.18
C ARG A 113 23.40 -53.54 -1.82
N THR A 114 22.86 -54.21 -2.84
CA THR A 114 22.20 -55.52 -2.70
C THR A 114 23.25 -56.63 -2.57
N GLY A 115 22.92 -57.66 -1.78
CA GLY A 115 23.70 -58.89 -1.54
C GLY A 115 23.90 -59.08 -0.03
N GLN A 116 23.43 -60.16 0.61
CA GLN A 116 23.06 -61.50 0.16
C GLN A 116 21.83 -62.02 0.92
#